data_AF-A0A8C9FM81-F1
#
_entry.id   AF-A0A8C9FM81-F1
#
_cell.length_a   1.000
_cell.length_b   1.000
_cell.length_c   1.000
_cell.angle_alpha   90.00
_cell.angle_beta   90.00
_cell.angle_gamma   90.00
#
_symmetry.space_group_name_H-M   'P 1'
#
loop_
_entity.id
_entity.type
_entity.pdbx_description
1 polymer ?
#
loop_
_entity_poly.entity_id
_entity_poly.type
_entity_poly.pdbx_seq_one_letter_code
_entity_poly.pdbx_strand_id
1 'polypeptide(L)' 'MKYRKQKSGHVWLEGDNLRNSTDSRCYGPVPYGLIRGRICFKIWPLNDFGFLRASPNGHRFLDD' A
#
# COMPACT_ATOMS: atom_id res chain seq x y z
N MET A 1 0.09 1.12 6.33
CA MET A 1 0.66 0.58 5.07
C MET A 1 1.07 1.69 4.11
N LYS A 2 2.32 1.69 3.65
CA LYS A 2 2.83 2.54 2.56
C LYS A 2 3.19 1.64 1.38
N TYR A 3 2.99 2.10 0.15
CA TYR A 3 3.49 1.40 -1.03
C TYR A 3 4.09 2.36 -2.05
N ARG A 4 5.04 1.86 -2.85
CA ARG A 4 5.68 2.57 -3.96
C ARG A 4 5.73 1.68 -5.19
N LYS A 5 5.12 2.10 -6.31
CA LYS A 5 5.30 1.41 -7.60
C LYS A 5 6.70 1.70 -8.15
N GLN A 6 7.32 0.71 -8.75
CA GLN A 6 8.61 0.81 -9.45
C GLN A 6 8.40 0.63 -10.96
N LYS A 7 9.32 1.17 -11.76
CA LYS A 7 9.28 1.09 -13.24
C LYS A 7 9.28 -0.35 -13.77
N SER A 8 9.78 -1.31 -13.00
CA SER A 8 9.85 -2.73 -13.36
C SER A 8 8.51 -3.48 -13.21
N GLY A 9 7.38 -2.80 -13.00
CA GLY A 9 6.10 -3.45 -12.71
C GLY A 9 6.05 -4.13 -11.34
N HIS A 10 7.00 -3.79 -10.45
CA HIS A 10 7.03 -4.25 -9.07
C HIS A 10 6.59 -3.15 -8.11
N VAL A 11 6.22 -3.53 -6.90
CA VAL A 11 5.74 -2.65 -5.84
C VAL A 11 6.53 -2.94 -4.57
N TRP A 12 7.02 -1.88 -3.94
CA TRP A 12 7.58 -1.92 -2.61
C TRP A 12 6.48 -1.68 -1.58
N LEU A 13 6.29 -2.61 -0.66
CA LEU A 13 5.27 -2.58 0.39
C LEU A 13 5.92 -2.38 1.75
N GLU A 14 5.41 -1.46 2.57
CA GLU A 14 5.90 -1.18 3.92
C GLU A 14 4.75 -1.13 4.91
N GLY A 15 4.87 -1.87 6.00
CA GLY A 15 3.94 -1.82 7.12
C GLY A 15 3.89 -0.44 7.79
N ASP A 16 2.82 -0.17 8.51
CA ASP A 16 2.74 0.97 9.45
C ASP A 16 3.49 0.69 10.76
N ASN A 17 3.51 -0.56 11.22
CA ASN A 17 4.31 -0.98 12.37
C ASN A 17 5.73 -1.39 11.95
N LEU A 18 6.62 -0.40 11.79
CA LEU A 18 7.99 -0.61 11.31
C LEU A 18 8.77 -1.68 12.09
N ARG A 19 8.50 -1.84 13.39
CA ARG A 19 9.23 -2.75 14.29
C ARG A 19 8.71 -4.19 14.24
N ASN A 20 7.49 -4.39 13.78
CA ASN A 20 6.83 -5.69 13.77
C ASN A 20 6.09 -5.92 12.46
N SER A 21 6.76 -5.70 11.34
CA SER A 21 6.25 -6.06 10.02
C SER A 21 7.32 -6.75 9.19
N THR A 22 6.98 -7.91 8.64
CA THR A 22 7.72 -8.55 7.57
C THR A 22 7.18 -8.01 6.26
N ASP A 23 7.93 -7.11 5.64
CA ASP A 23 7.51 -6.42 4.41
C ASP A 23 8.66 -6.34 3.40
N SER A 24 8.54 -5.50 2.37
CA SER A 24 9.53 -5.45 1.29
C SER A 24 10.95 -5.11 1.77
N ARG A 25 11.11 -4.56 2.99
CA ARG A 25 12.43 -4.38 3.62
C ARG A 25 13.15 -5.72 3.89
N CYS A 26 12.41 -6.80 4.06
CA CYS A 26 12.96 -8.13 4.34
C CYS A 26 13.03 -9.03 3.10
N TYR A 27 11.96 -9.07 2.28
CA TYR A 27 11.86 -9.98 1.13
C TYR A 27 11.98 -9.29 -0.25
N GLY A 28 12.13 -7.97 -0.29
CA GLY A 28 12.24 -7.22 -1.54
C GLY A 28 10.91 -6.82 -2.20
N PRO A 29 10.95 -6.28 -3.42
CA PRO A 29 9.78 -5.77 -4.13
C PRO A 29 8.88 -6.90 -4.67
N VAL A 30 7.57 -6.68 -4.66
CA VAL A 30 6.55 -7.67 -5.06
C VAL A 30 6.00 -7.32 -6.45
N PRO A 31 5.92 -8.27 -7.41
CA PRO A 31 5.34 -7.99 -8.73
C PRO A 31 3.87 -7.58 -8.64
N TYR A 32 3.45 -6.62 -9.46
CA TYR A 32 2.09 -6.05 -9.43
C TYR A 32 1.00 -7.10 -9.66
N GLY A 33 1.28 -8.15 -10.44
CA GLY A 33 0.34 -9.25 -10.72
C GLY A 33 -0.05 -10.08 -9.48
N LEU A 34 0.69 -10.00 -8.39
CA LEU A 34 0.33 -10.67 -7.12
C LEU A 34 -0.61 -9.84 -6.25
N ILE A 35 -0.86 -8.57 -6.60
CA ILE A 35 -1.72 -7.69 -5.82
C ILE A 35 -3.19 -8.00 -6.15
N ARG A 36 -3.93 -8.52 -5.17
CA ARG A 36 -5.35 -8.84 -5.33
C ARG A 36 -6.26 -7.61 -5.29
N GLY A 37 -5.91 -6.60 -4.49
CA GLY A 37 -6.75 -5.43 -4.30
C GLY A 37 -6.17 -4.44 -3.29
N ARG A 38 -6.79 -3.26 -3.20
CA ARG A 38 -6.42 -2.19 -2.27
C ARG A 38 -7.58 -1.87 -1.35
N ILE A 39 -7.30 -1.76 -0.05
CA ILE A 39 -8.30 -1.38 0.95
C ILE A 39 -8.58 0.11 0.79
N CYS A 40 -9.82 0.46 0.50
CA CYS A 40 -10.28 1.83 0.28
C CYS A 40 -11.25 2.31 1.37
N PHE A 41 -11.79 1.40 2.18
CA PHE A 41 -12.84 1.72 3.13
C PHE A 41 -12.68 0.96 4.44
N LYS A 42 -12.95 1.63 5.56
CA LYS A 42 -12.93 1.07 6.92
C LYS A 42 -14.34 1.09 7.49
N ILE A 43 -14.88 -0.09 7.80
CA ILE A 43 -16.25 -0.25 8.32
C ILE A 43 -16.30 -0.22 9.86
N TRP A 44 -15.22 -0.64 10.53
CA TRP A 44 -15.17 -0.76 11.99
C TRP A 44 -13.84 -0.21 12.56
N PRO A 45 -13.81 0.41 13.76
CA PRO A 45 -14.95 0.75 14.63
C PRO A 45 -15.88 1.81 14.04
N LEU A 46 -17.18 1.78 14.39
CA LEU A 46 -18.20 2.67 13.81
C LEU A 46 -17.87 4.16 13.98
N ASN A 47 -17.17 4.52 15.06
CA ASN A 47 -16.71 5.89 15.32
C ASN A 47 -15.60 6.37 14.37
N ASP A 48 -15.00 5.45 13.61
CA ASP A 48 -13.95 5.69 12.62
C ASP A 48 -14.33 5.06 11.27
N PHE A 49 -15.64 5.00 11.00
CA PHE A 49 -16.21 4.54 9.74
C PHE A 49 -15.91 5.58 8.65
N GLY A 50 -15.30 5.16 7.55
CA GLY A 50 -15.02 6.07 6.45
C GLY A 50 -14.03 5.55 5.41
N PHE A 51 -13.83 6.37 4.39
CA PHE A 51 -12.83 6.10 3.36
C PHE A 51 -11.43 6.20 3.95
N LEU A 52 -10.61 5.20 3.67
CA LEU A 52 -9.18 5.31 3.94
C LEU A 52 -8.62 6.36 2.99
N ARG A 53 -7.96 7.37 3.55
CA ARG A 53 -7.26 8.37 2.74
C ARG A 53 -6.31 7.63 1.81
N ALA A 54 -6.40 7.95 0.52
CA ALA A 54 -5.44 7.46 -0.45
C ALA A 54 -4.03 7.79 0.08
N SER A 55 -3.11 6.83 -0.01
CA SER A 55 -1.72 7.09 0.30
C SER A 55 -1.27 8.34 -0.48
N PRO A 56 -0.62 9.34 0.15
CA PRO A 56 -0.23 10.59 -0.51
C PRO A 56 0.56 10.40 -1.81
N ASN A 57 1.15 9.22 -1.98
CA ASN A 57 1.88 8.82 -3.18
C ASN A 57 0.99 8.49 -4.39
N GLY A 58 -0.35 8.59 -4.27
CA GLY A 58 -1.29 8.32 -5.36
C GLY A 58 -1.24 9.33 -6.51
N HIS A 59 -0.79 10.56 -6.25
CA HIS A 59 -0.75 11.63 -7.26
C HIS A 59 0.42 11.52 -8.25
N ARG A 60 1.36 10.59 -8.04
CA ARG A 60 2.57 10.47 -8.89
C ARG A 60 2.40 9.58 -10.13
N PHE A 61 1.18 9.14 -10.43
CA PHE A 61 0.93 8.06 -11.39
C PHE A 61 -0.37 8.25 -12.21
N LEU A 62 -0.84 9.48 -12.42
CA LEU A 62 -1.83 9.72 -13.46
C LEU A 62 -1.17 9.98 -14.83
N ASP A 63 0.17 9.98 -14.91
CA ASP A 63 0.96 10.39 -16.07
C ASP A 63 1.79 9.23 -16.70
N ASP A 64 1.37 7.96 -16.51
CA ASP A 64 1.92 6.80 -17.25
C ASP A 64 0.79 5.96 -17.86
#